data_AF-A0A8I6SGU4-F1
#
_entry.id   AF-A0A8I6SGU4-F1
#
_cell.length_a   1.000
_cell.length_b   1.000
_cell.length_c   1.000
_cell.angle_alpha   90.00
_cell.angle_beta   90.00
_cell.angle_gamma   90.00
#
_symmetry.space_group_name_H-M   'P 1'
#
loop_
_entity.id
_entity.type
_entity.pdbx_description
1 polymer ?
#
loop_
_entity_poly.entity_id
_entity_poly.type
_entity_poly.pdbx_seq_one_letter_code
_entity_poly.pdbx_strand_id
1 'polypeptide(L)'
;MILPLFFLIFTVAQTGGILGRDDSKFELQKGPCVVQYNEPCYSNKKIKFFLYTKSGQLKPQRINLRNSAQIEGYDSAVPFKVLIHGFSSTSFLEGVLSEYLLTNVSNVLLVDWQLLANRPCYLTAVVNTWQVGKCTAIAIHHLAPTGHIHIVGFSLGAHVAGYTSNFLNEHFGRKVNRITGLDPALPFFATPINELKLDPYDADFVDVIHTSMGVYGKLEPCGTQDFYVTRSPIQPGCANHTNPSLCSHWRAAQLFAESIRTKIGFLAKPCSNFWTYLSGYCTFDSSPNRTPMGEHVDLSASGVFIINTNDVSPYALG
;
A
#
# COMPACT_ATOMS: atom_id res chain seq x y z
N MET A 1 30.41 -9.39 3.72
CA MET A 1 29.95 -10.50 2.84
C MET A 1 28.44 -10.55 2.59
N ILE A 2 27.62 -9.60 3.08
CA ILE A 2 26.15 -9.56 2.85
C ILE A 2 25.77 -8.58 1.73
N LEU A 3 26.46 -7.44 1.64
CA LEU A 3 26.26 -6.44 0.59
C LEU A 3 26.40 -6.98 -0.85
N PRO A 4 27.38 -7.83 -1.19
CA PRO A 4 27.51 -8.36 -2.55
C PRO A 4 26.40 -9.35 -2.90
N LEU A 5 25.97 -10.17 -1.94
CA LEU A 5 24.85 -11.11 -2.13
C LEU A 5 23.51 -10.36 -2.22
N PHE A 6 23.37 -9.24 -1.49
CA PHE A 6 22.22 -8.36 -1.60
C PHE A 6 22.17 -7.70 -2.97
N PHE A 7 23.28 -7.17 -3.48
CA PHE A 7 23.37 -6.67 -4.85
C PHE A 7 23.09 -7.76 -5.87
N LEU A 8 23.54 -9.00 -5.66
CA LEU A 8 23.28 -10.13 -6.55
C LEU A 8 21.81 -10.54 -6.55
N ILE A 9 21.15 -10.59 -5.39
CA ILE A 9 19.71 -10.92 -5.30
C ILE A 9 18.86 -9.77 -5.84
N PHE A 10 19.25 -8.53 -5.57
CA PHE A 10 18.57 -7.34 -6.10
C PHE A 10 18.75 -7.28 -7.62
N THR A 11 19.95 -7.55 -8.16
CA THR A 11 20.13 -7.66 -9.62
C THR A 11 19.38 -8.85 -10.19
N VAL A 12 19.47 -10.07 -9.66
CA VAL A 12 18.76 -11.24 -10.20
C VAL A 12 17.24 -11.06 -10.17
N ALA A 13 16.67 -10.54 -9.09
CA ALA A 13 15.23 -10.26 -8.99
C ALA A 13 14.79 -9.13 -9.95
N GLN A 14 15.68 -8.20 -10.30
CA GLN A 14 15.38 -7.07 -11.19
C GLN A 14 15.70 -7.35 -12.67
N THR A 15 16.71 -8.17 -12.96
CA THR A 15 17.10 -8.56 -14.30
C THR A 15 16.28 -9.73 -14.83
N GLY A 16 15.50 -10.42 -13.99
CA GLY A 16 14.51 -11.41 -14.46
C GLY A 16 13.47 -10.82 -15.44
N GLY A 17 13.31 -9.49 -15.47
CA GLY A 17 12.54 -8.77 -16.49
C GLY A 17 13.32 -8.39 -17.76
N ILE A 18 14.66 -8.40 -17.73
CA ILE A 18 15.52 -7.92 -18.84
C ILE A 18 16.32 -9.06 -19.51
N LEU A 19 16.57 -10.18 -18.80
CA LEU A 19 17.36 -11.31 -19.27
C LEU A 19 16.72 -12.65 -18.86
N GLY A 20 15.55 -12.97 -19.43
CA GLY A 20 14.95 -14.29 -19.31
C GLY A 20 14.37 -14.62 -17.93
N ARG A 21 13.29 -15.40 -17.94
CA ARG A 21 12.56 -15.83 -16.74
C ARG A 21 13.45 -16.77 -15.91
N ASP A 22 14.06 -16.25 -14.84
CA ASP A 22 14.77 -17.10 -13.87
C ASP A 22 13.76 -17.83 -12.98
N ASP A 23 13.52 -19.10 -13.30
CA ASP A 23 12.63 -20.00 -12.54
C ASP A 23 13.27 -20.55 -11.26
N SER A 24 14.48 -20.10 -10.90
CA SER A 24 15.16 -20.49 -9.67
C SER A 24 14.34 -20.08 -8.44
N LYS A 25 14.05 -21.04 -7.57
CA LYS A 25 13.43 -20.83 -6.26
C LYS A 25 14.49 -20.90 -5.17
N PHE A 26 14.42 -20.00 -4.21
CA PHE A 26 15.24 -20.13 -3.01
C PHE A 26 14.60 -19.46 -1.80
N GLU A 27 14.98 -19.99 -0.64
CA GLU A 27 14.74 -19.39 0.64
C GLU A 27 16.07 -19.27 1.39
N LEU A 28 16.41 -18.04 1.80
CA LEU A 28 17.59 -17.79 2.62
C LEU A 28 17.14 -17.33 4.00
N GLN A 29 17.69 -17.93 5.05
CA GLN A 29 17.43 -17.54 6.43
C GLN A 29 18.73 -17.23 7.15
N LYS A 30 18.83 -16.05 7.73
CA LYS A 30 19.90 -15.66 8.65
C LYS A 30 19.29 -15.11 9.93
N GLY A 31 19.31 -15.92 10.99
CA GLY A 31 18.61 -15.59 12.24
C GLY A 31 17.11 -15.40 12.00
N PRO A 32 16.49 -14.28 12.45
CA PRO A 32 15.08 -14.02 12.24
C PRO A 32 14.76 -13.51 10.81
N CYS A 33 15.77 -13.23 10.00
CA CYS A 33 15.58 -12.61 8.69
C CYS A 33 15.50 -13.65 7.58
N VAL A 34 14.38 -13.65 6.87
CA VAL A 34 14.08 -14.60 5.78
C VAL A 34 13.95 -13.83 4.47
N VAL A 35 14.54 -14.35 3.40
CA VAL A 35 14.28 -13.93 2.01
C VAL A 35 13.61 -15.09 1.30
N GLN A 36 12.49 -14.83 0.64
CA GLN A 36 11.84 -15.77 -0.27
C GLN A 36 11.86 -15.20 -1.68
N TYR A 37 12.34 -16.01 -2.64
CA TYR A 37 12.31 -15.69 -4.05
C TYR A 37 11.72 -16.85 -4.82
N ASN A 38 10.68 -16.56 -5.62
CA ASN A 38 9.94 -17.53 -6.40
C ASN A 38 9.35 -18.72 -5.63
N GLU A 39 9.22 -18.60 -4.31
CA GLU A 39 8.63 -19.65 -3.47
C GLU A 39 7.15 -19.88 -3.83
N PRO A 40 6.63 -21.12 -3.73
CA PRO A 40 5.23 -21.39 -4.04
C PRO A 40 4.27 -20.65 -3.10
N CYS A 41 3.41 -19.83 -3.69
CA CYS A 41 2.41 -19.04 -2.96
C CYS A 41 1.39 -19.91 -2.24
N TYR A 42 1.15 -21.14 -2.69
CA TYR A 42 0.19 -22.08 -2.11
C TYR A 42 0.60 -22.71 -0.77
N SER A 43 1.80 -22.42 -0.26
CA SER A 43 2.21 -22.91 1.05
C SER A 43 1.49 -22.19 2.20
N ASN A 44 1.09 -20.93 1.98
CA ASN A 44 0.44 -20.03 2.94
C ASN A 44 1.07 -20.01 4.34
N LYS A 45 2.38 -20.33 4.45
CA LYS A 45 3.10 -20.38 5.74
C LYS A 45 3.54 -18.99 6.20
N LYS A 46 4.17 -18.22 5.30
CA LYS A 46 4.76 -16.91 5.59
C LYS A 46 3.95 -15.73 5.05
N ILE A 47 3.22 -15.94 3.96
CA ILE A 47 2.25 -15.00 3.39
C ILE A 47 0.88 -15.64 3.59
N LYS A 48 0.00 -14.96 4.30
CA LYS A 48 -1.33 -15.43 4.66
C LYS A 48 -2.36 -14.43 4.17
N PHE A 49 -3.50 -14.97 3.77
CA PHE A 49 -4.60 -14.20 3.20
C PHE A 49 -5.82 -14.41 4.09
N PHE A 50 -6.34 -13.33 4.65
CA PHE A 50 -7.51 -13.33 5.53
C PHE A 50 -8.62 -12.53 4.85
N LEU A 51 -9.65 -13.22 4.39
CA LEU A 51 -10.79 -12.59 3.75
C LEU A 51 -11.89 -12.37 4.79
N TYR A 52 -12.38 -11.14 4.83
CA TYR A 52 -13.57 -10.74 5.55
C TYR A 52 -14.71 -10.59 4.54
N THR A 53 -15.92 -11.01 4.91
CA THR A 53 -17.16 -10.91 4.13
C THR A 53 -18.34 -10.58 5.06
N LYS A 54 -19.45 -10.07 4.52
CA LYS A 54 -20.61 -9.61 5.33
C LYS A 54 -21.34 -10.75 6.03
N SER A 55 -21.33 -11.94 5.42
CA SER A 55 -21.98 -13.13 5.99
C SER A 55 -21.14 -13.81 7.06
N GLY A 56 -19.87 -13.43 7.21
CA GLY A 56 -19.01 -13.87 8.28
C GLY A 56 -19.26 -13.03 9.54
N GLN A 57 -19.30 -13.69 10.70
CA GLN A 57 -18.98 -13.03 11.97
C GLN A 57 -17.62 -12.31 11.83
N LEU A 58 -17.23 -11.43 12.76
CA LEU A 58 -15.94 -10.69 12.82
C LEU A 58 -14.66 -11.56 12.70
N LYS A 59 -14.79 -12.87 12.47
CA LYS A 59 -13.73 -13.83 12.23
C LYS A 59 -13.46 -13.99 10.72
N PRO A 60 -12.25 -13.68 10.24
CA PRO A 60 -11.90 -13.85 8.84
C PRO A 60 -11.81 -15.31 8.41
N GLN A 61 -12.13 -15.58 7.15
CA GLN A 61 -11.79 -16.83 6.48
C GLN A 61 -10.32 -16.79 6.07
N ARG A 62 -9.50 -17.72 6.57
CA ARG A 62 -8.14 -17.90 6.07
C ARG A 62 -8.20 -18.61 4.72
N ILE A 63 -7.72 -17.95 3.68
CA ILE A 63 -7.72 -18.49 2.33
C ILE A 63 -6.62 -19.54 2.18
N ASN A 64 -6.96 -20.64 1.52
CA ASN A 64 -6.03 -21.67 1.08
C ASN A 64 -5.95 -21.65 -0.45
N LEU A 65 -4.83 -21.20 -1.01
CA LEU A 65 -4.69 -21.07 -2.46
C LEU A 65 -4.57 -22.42 -3.18
N ARG A 66 -4.36 -23.55 -2.47
CA ARG A 66 -4.33 -24.89 -3.10
C ARG A 66 -5.70 -25.38 -3.54
N ASN A 67 -6.75 -24.93 -2.84
CA ASN A 67 -8.09 -25.42 -3.04
C ASN A 67 -8.95 -24.26 -3.53
N SER A 68 -9.61 -24.44 -4.67
CA SER A 68 -10.62 -23.53 -5.21
C SER A 68 -11.91 -23.60 -4.39
N ALA A 69 -11.82 -23.45 -3.07
CA ALA A 69 -13.00 -23.50 -2.22
C ALA A 69 -13.89 -22.28 -2.51
N GLN A 70 -15.20 -22.52 -2.62
CA GLN A 70 -16.18 -21.45 -2.66
C GLN A 70 -15.96 -20.52 -1.47
N ILE A 71 -15.93 -19.22 -1.74
CA ILE A 71 -15.78 -18.20 -0.73
C ILE A 71 -17.16 -17.92 -0.15
N GLU A 72 -17.35 -18.22 1.12
CA GLU A 72 -18.61 -17.92 1.79
C GLU A 72 -18.79 -16.40 1.95
N GLY A 73 -19.94 -15.89 1.50
CA GLY A 73 -20.29 -14.48 1.63
C GLY A 73 -19.61 -13.52 0.67
N TYR A 74 -18.86 -14.03 -0.31
CA TYR A 74 -18.32 -13.18 -1.37
C TYR A 74 -19.45 -12.57 -2.19
N ASP A 75 -19.44 -11.24 -2.28
CA ASP A 75 -20.43 -10.50 -3.07
C ASP A 75 -19.75 -9.88 -4.30
N SER A 76 -20.00 -10.43 -5.49
CA SER A 76 -19.41 -9.93 -6.73
C SER A 76 -19.88 -8.51 -7.13
N ALA A 77 -20.96 -8.00 -6.50
CA ALA A 77 -21.50 -6.68 -6.79
C ALA A 77 -20.77 -5.55 -6.05
N VAL A 78 -19.97 -5.87 -5.02
CA VAL A 78 -19.19 -4.86 -4.27
C VAL A 78 -17.71 -4.89 -4.63
N PRO A 79 -16.98 -3.76 -4.52
CA PRO A 79 -15.55 -3.73 -4.78
C PRO A 79 -14.76 -4.69 -3.88
N PHE A 80 -13.72 -5.30 -4.44
CA PHE A 80 -12.78 -6.14 -3.71
C PHE A 80 -11.64 -5.27 -3.17
N LYS A 81 -11.60 -5.09 -1.85
CA LYS A 81 -10.56 -4.31 -1.17
C LYS A 81 -9.42 -5.22 -0.75
N VAL A 82 -8.18 -4.82 -0.99
CA VAL A 82 -7.00 -5.55 -0.55
C VAL A 82 -6.17 -4.66 0.35
N LEU A 83 -5.91 -5.09 1.58
CA LEU A 83 -5.14 -4.35 2.57
C LEU A 83 -3.77 -5.00 2.73
N ILE A 84 -2.71 -4.24 2.43
CA ILE A 84 -1.33 -4.74 2.48
C ILE A 84 -0.52 -3.91 3.46
N HIS A 85 -0.15 -4.50 4.59
CA HIS A 85 0.64 -3.81 5.60
C HIS A 85 2.10 -3.63 5.17
N GLY A 86 2.84 -2.83 5.94
CA GLY A 86 4.25 -2.54 5.71
C GLY A 86 5.21 -3.36 6.56
N PHE A 87 6.35 -2.77 6.88
CA PHE A 87 7.32 -3.38 7.79
C PHE A 87 6.71 -3.59 9.19
N SER A 88 6.98 -4.75 9.78
CA SER A 88 6.59 -5.18 11.14
C SER A 88 5.23 -5.84 11.33
N SER A 89 4.09 -5.20 11.05
CA SER A 89 2.80 -5.67 11.60
C SER A 89 1.58 -5.24 10.79
N THR A 90 0.52 -6.05 10.82
CA THR A 90 -0.83 -5.71 10.33
C THR A 90 -1.51 -4.61 11.14
N SER A 91 -1.09 -4.38 12.38
CA SER A 91 -1.72 -3.41 13.31
C SER A 91 -1.79 -1.98 12.76
N PHE A 92 -0.91 -1.62 11.82
CA PHE A 92 -0.95 -0.31 11.15
C PHE A 92 -2.23 -0.11 10.31
N LEU A 93 -2.88 -1.18 9.88
CA LEU A 93 -4.09 -1.17 9.04
C LEU A 93 -5.36 -1.59 9.79
N GLU A 94 -5.30 -1.86 11.10
CA GLU A 94 -6.48 -2.27 11.89
C GLU A 94 -7.62 -1.25 11.83
N GLY A 95 -7.29 0.05 11.89
CA GLY A 95 -8.27 1.12 11.74
C GLY A 95 -8.94 1.11 10.36
N VAL A 96 -8.15 0.95 9.29
CA VAL A 96 -8.67 0.88 7.91
C VAL A 96 -9.58 -0.33 7.73
N LEU A 97 -9.15 -1.51 8.20
CA LEU A 97 -9.97 -2.72 8.18
C LEU A 97 -11.28 -2.51 8.94
N SER A 98 -11.20 -2.00 10.16
CA SER A 98 -12.38 -1.79 11.01
C SER A 98 -13.40 -0.86 10.34
N GLU A 99 -12.91 0.25 9.76
CA GLU A 99 -13.77 1.20 9.06
C GLU A 99 -14.43 0.58 7.83
N TYR A 100 -13.72 -0.22 7.03
CA TYR A 100 -14.35 -0.95 5.92
C TYR A 100 -15.41 -1.95 6.39
N LEU A 101 -15.16 -2.70 7.47
CA LEU A 101 -16.13 -3.66 8.02
C LEU A 101 -17.41 -3.01 8.55
N LEU A 102 -17.37 -1.71 8.84
CA LEU A 102 -18.54 -0.91 9.22
C LEU A 102 -19.33 -0.37 8.01
N THR A 103 -18.81 -0.52 6.78
CA THR A 103 -19.50 -0.13 5.54
C THR A 103 -20.27 -1.28 4.91
N ASN A 104 -20.97 -1.00 3.80
CA ASN A 104 -21.56 -2.04 2.96
C ASN A 104 -20.53 -2.73 2.05
N VAL A 105 -19.25 -2.31 2.04
CA VAL A 105 -18.17 -2.95 1.29
C VAL A 105 -17.69 -4.16 2.08
N SER A 106 -18.03 -5.35 1.62
CA SER A 106 -17.81 -6.54 2.42
C SER A 106 -16.60 -7.37 2.05
N ASN A 107 -16.08 -7.29 0.82
CA ASN A 107 -14.97 -8.14 0.40
C ASN A 107 -13.63 -7.47 0.74
N VAL A 108 -13.09 -7.73 1.93
CA VAL A 108 -11.81 -7.15 2.36
C VAL A 108 -10.78 -8.26 2.58
N LEU A 109 -9.74 -8.29 1.76
CA LEU A 109 -8.63 -9.22 1.85
C LEU A 109 -7.45 -8.57 2.59
N LEU A 110 -7.16 -9.02 3.82
CA LEU A 110 -5.95 -8.64 4.54
C LEU A 110 -4.79 -9.58 4.16
N VAL A 111 -3.69 -9.00 3.69
CA VAL A 111 -2.45 -9.71 3.36
C VAL A 111 -1.50 -9.63 4.56
N ASP A 112 -1.36 -10.73 5.30
CA ASP A 112 -0.41 -10.86 6.41
C ASP A 112 0.88 -11.52 5.91
N TRP A 113 1.94 -10.71 5.82
CA TRP A 113 3.30 -11.13 5.48
C TRP A 113 4.29 -10.78 6.59
N GLN A 114 3.83 -10.67 7.84
CA GLN A 114 4.63 -10.26 9.00
C GLN A 114 5.91 -11.10 9.18
N LEU A 115 5.86 -12.40 8.87
CA LEU A 115 7.03 -13.29 8.97
C LEU A 115 8.15 -12.95 7.97
N LEU A 116 7.82 -12.27 6.88
CA LEU A 116 8.76 -11.76 5.88
C LEU A 116 9.11 -10.28 6.10
N ALA A 117 8.35 -9.59 6.95
CA ALA A 117 8.46 -8.17 7.26
C ALA A 117 8.95 -7.90 8.70
N ASN A 118 9.45 -8.91 9.42
CA ASN A 118 9.68 -8.80 10.85
C ASN A 118 10.89 -7.90 11.18
N ARG A 119 10.88 -7.26 12.35
CA ARG A 119 12.04 -6.52 12.87
C ARG A 119 13.13 -7.50 13.33
N PRO A 120 14.43 -7.16 13.18
CA PRO A 120 15.02 -5.96 12.57
C PRO A 120 15.29 -6.10 11.05
N CYS A 121 14.58 -6.99 10.36
CA CYS A 121 14.93 -7.51 9.04
C CYS A 121 14.42 -6.64 7.88
N TYR A 122 14.77 -5.36 7.87
CA TYR A 122 14.25 -4.40 6.88
C TYR A 122 14.73 -4.71 5.46
N LEU A 123 16.03 -4.97 5.28
CA LEU A 123 16.60 -5.27 3.96
C LEU A 123 15.96 -6.50 3.30
N THR A 124 15.75 -7.57 4.07
CA THR A 124 15.08 -8.76 3.55
C THR A 124 13.61 -8.50 3.30
N ALA A 125 12.94 -7.66 4.11
CA ALA A 125 11.56 -7.27 3.88
C ALA A 125 11.38 -6.50 2.57
N VAL A 126 12.31 -5.59 2.23
CA VAL A 126 12.36 -4.90 0.93
C VAL A 126 12.39 -5.91 -0.20
N VAL A 127 13.32 -6.88 -0.15
CA VAL A 127 13.41 -7.92 -1.20
C VAL A 127 12.14 -8.77 -1.29
N ASN A 128 11.56 -9.12 -0.14
CA ASN A 128 10.34 -9.92 -0.10
C ASN A 128 9.12 -9.22 -0.69
N THR A 129 9.11 -7.89 -0.84
CA THR A 129 7.95 -7.17 -1.40
C THR A 129 7.52 -7.71 -2.76
N TRP A 130 8.47 -8.09 -3.62
CA TRP A 130 8.20 -8.70 -4.92
C TRP A 130 7.48 -10.05 -4.79
N GLN A 131 7.98 -10.93 -3.91
CA GLN A 131 7.38 -12.24 -3.65
C GLN A 131 5.97 -12.12 -3.06
N VAL A 132 5.77 -11.16 -2.15
CA VAL A 132 4.44 -10.87 -1.59
C VAL A 132 3.51 -10.35 -2.68
N GLY A 133 3.99 -9.48 -3.57
CA GLY A 133 3.24 -8.97 -4.72
C GLY A 133 2.77 -10.10 -5.64
N LYS A 134 3.70 -10.96 -6.07
CA LYS A 134 3.41 -12.18 -6.85
C LYS A 134 2.32 -13.03 -6.20
N CYS A 135 2.45 -13.35 -4.92
CA CYS A 135 1.48 -14.19 -4.22
C CYS A 135 0.13 -13.51 -4.03
N THR A 136 0.12 -12.20 -3.84
CA THR A 136 -1.12 -11.43 -3.72
C THR A 136 -1.84 -11.37 -5.07
N ALA A 137 -1.13 -11.24 -6.18
CA ALA A 137 -1.71 -11.28 -7.53
C ALA A 137 -2.39 -12.62 -7.80
N ILE A 138 -1.74 -13.74 -7.45
CA ILE A 138 -2.32 -15.09 -7.54
C ILE A 138 -3.57 -15.21 -6.65
N ALA A 139 -3.53 -14.67 -5.43
CA ALA A 139 -4.70 -14.67 -4.55
C ALA A 139 -5.87 -13.88 -5.14
N ILE A 140 -5.63 -12.67 -5.65
CA ILE A 140 -6.65 -11.84 -6.31
C ILE A 140 -7.23 -12.55 -7.53
N HIS A 141 -6.39 -13.18 -8.36
CA HIS A 141 -6.84 -13.92 -9.53
C HIS A 141 -7.85 -15.02 -9.18
N HIS A 142 -7.61 -15.75 -8.08
CA HIS A 142 -8.51 -16.80 -7.60
C HIS A 142 -9.74 -16.27 -6.86
N LEU A 143 -9.60 -15.20 -6.07
CA LEU A 143 -10.65 -14.74 -5.17
C LEU A 143 -11.60 -13.70 -5.77
N ALA A 144 -11.10 -12.90 -6.71
CA ALA A 144 -11.83 -11.82 -7.34
C ALA A 144 -11.60 -11.88 -8.85
N PRO A 145 -12.12 -12.90 -9.56
CA PRO A 145 -11.93 -13.05 -11.00
C PRO A 145 -12.59 -11.90 -11.79
N THR A 146 -13.62 -11.28 -11.21
CA THR A 146 -14.36 -10.15 -11.77
C THR A 146 -14.54 -9.05 -10.73
N GLY A 147 -14.91 -7.86 -11.17
CA GLY A 147 -15.24 -6.73 -10.29
C GLY A 147 -14.07 -5.78 -10.06
N HIS A 148 -14.40 -4.66 -9.41
CA HIS A 148 -13.48 -3.56 -9.17
C HIS A 148 -12.49 -3.90 -8.05
N ILE A 149 -11.20 -3.88 -8.33
CA ILE A 149 -10.14 -4.13 -7.34
C ILE A 149 -9.56 -2.80 -6.85
N HIS A 150 -9.56 -2.60 -5.53
CA HIS A 150 -8.86 -1.49 -4.88
C HIS A 150 -7.84 -2.03 -3.88
N ILE A 151 -6.56 -1.81 -4.13
CA ILE A 151 -5.48 -2.19 -3.22
C ILE A 151 -5.06 -0.97 -2.38
N VAL A 152 -5.03 -1.11 -1.06
CA VAL A 152 -4.54 -0.11 -0.12
C VAL A 152 -3.27 -0.65 0.52
N GLY A 153 -2.13 -0.05 0.19
CA GLY A 153 -0.81 -0.49 0.63
C GLY A 153 -0.16 0.52 1.56
N PHE A 154 0.25 0.11 2.76
CA PHE A 154 0.96 0.97 3.72
C PHE A 154 2.46 0.75 3.70
N SER A 155 3.26 1.82 3.64
CA SER A 155 4.73 1.73 3.73
C SER A 155 5.31 0.81 2.64
N LEU A 156 6.03 -0.27 3.00
CA LEU A 156 6.46 -1.31 2.05
C LEU A 156 5.29 -1.95 1.28
N GLY A 157 4.11 -2.02 1.91
CA GLY A 157 2.89 -2.55 1.30
C GLY A 157 2.40 -1.75 0.10
N ALA A 158 2.76 -0.46 -0.01
CA ALA A 158 2.47 0.34 -1.20
C ALA A 158 3.22 -0.18 -2.43
N HIS A 159 4.48 -0.57 -2.26
CA HIS A 159 5.27 -1.19 -3.35
C HIS A 159 4.81 -2.60 -3.65
N VAL A 160 4.42 -3.37 -2.62
CA VAL A 160 3.76 -4.66 -2.83
C VAL A 160 2.49 -4.50 -3.68
N ALA A 161 1.72 -3.41 -3.50
CA ALA A 161 0.54 -3.15 -4.34
C ALA A 161 0.90 -2.93 -5.81
N GLY A 162 1.94 -2.15 -6.11
CA GLY A 162 2.46 -1.96 -7.48
C GLY A 162 2.89 -3.30 -8.10
N TYR A 163 3.75 -4.05 -7.40
CA TYR A 163 4.16 -5.40 -7.84
C TYR A 163 2.96 -6.33 -8.05
N THR A 164 1.97 -6.29 -7.16
CA THR A 164 0.74 -7.09 -7.28
C THR A 164 0.02 -6.80 -8.59
N SER A 165 -0.15 -5.52 -8.93
CA SER A 165 -0.85 -5.14 -10.16
C SER A 165 -0.05 -5.51 -11.41
N ASN A 166 1.26 -5.27 -11.41
CA ASN A 166 2.13 -5.64 -12.54
C ASN A 166 2.11 -7.15 -12.78
N PHE A 167 2.23 -7.96 -11.73
CA PHE A 167 2.07 -9.41 -11.85
C PHE A 167 0.70 -9.82 -12.36
N LEU A 168 -0.37 -9.17 -11.88
CA LEU A 168 -1.73 -9.47 -12.30
C LEU A 168 -1.94 -9.17 -13.80
N ASN A 169 -1.38 -8.07 -14.28
CA ASN A 169 -1.46 -7.65 -15.66
C ASN A 169 -0.62 -8.57 -16.56
N GLU A 170 0.65 -8.79 -16.23
CA GLU A 170 1.58 -9.59 -17.04
C GLU A 170 1.16 -11.06 -17.16
N HIS A 171 0.62 -11.66 -16.09
CA HIS A 171 0.36 -13.10 -16.05
C HIS A 171 -1.10 -13.46 -16.29
N PHE A 172 -2.03 -12.54 -16.03
CA PHE A 172 -3.47 -12.81 -16.14
C PHE A 172 -4.21 -11.79 -17.01
N GLY A 173 -3.52 -10.81 -17.62
CA GLY A 173 -4.12 -9.81 -18.51
C GLY A 173 -5.09 -8.88 -17.80
N ARG A 174 -4.91 -8.66 -16.49
CA ARG A 174 -5.84 -7.90 -15.66
C ARG A 174 -5.12 -6.77 -14.92
N LYS A 175 -5.54 -5.54 -15.20
CA LYS A 175 -5.07 -4.34 -14.50
C LYS A 175 -5.93 -4.06 -13.26
N VAL A 176 -5.30 -3.60 -12.18
CA VAL A 176 -6.00 -3.15 -10.97
C VAL A 176 -6.65 -1.78 -11.23
N ASN A 177 -7.88 -1.58 -10.75
CA ASN A 177 -8.59 -0.32 -10.98
C ASN A 177 -8.03 0.82 -10.13
N ARG A 178 -7.73 0.55 -8.85
CA ARG A 178 -7.20 1.58 -7.96
C ARG A 178 -6.12 1.05 -7.03
N ILE A 179 -5.07 1.83 -6.83
CA ILE A 179 -4.11 1.65 -5.74
C ILE A 179 -4.08 2.91 -4.88
N THR A 180 -4.29 2.77 -3.57
CA THR A 180 -3.95 3.82 -2.60
C THR A 180 -2.63 3.49 -1.91
N GLY A 181 -1.62 4.34 -2.10
CA GLY A 181 -0.35 4.30 -1.38
C GLY A 181 -0.40 5.12 -0.08
N LEU A 182 -0.36 4.45 1.08
CA LEU A 182 -0.33 5.09 2.38
C LEU A 182 1.11 5.26 2.85
N ASP A 183 1.63 6.47 2.69
CA ASP A 183 3.01 6.89 2.95
C ASP A 183 4.04 5.84 2.45
N PRO A 184 4.14 5.61 1.13
CA PRO A 184 4.99 4.58 0.55
C PRO A 184 6.43 4.69 1.05
N ALA A 185 7.08 3.56 1.32
CA ALA A 185 8.40 3.56 1.95
C ALA A 185 9.48 4.22 1.06
N LEU A 186 10.33 5.06 1.63
CA LEU A 186 11.46 5.68 0.93
C LEU A 186 12.70 4.77 0.82
N PRO A 187 13.21 4.17 1.92
CA PRO A 187 14.49 3.47 1.87
C PRO A 187 14.47 2.30 0.89
N PHE A 188 15.44 2.27 -0.03
CA PHE A 188 15.57 1.30 -1.14
C PHE A 188 14.51 1.38 -2.25
N PHE A 189 13.60 2.37 -2.21
CA PHE A 189 12.62 2.64 -3.27
C PHE A 189 12.78 4.04 -3.89
N ALA A 190 13.77 4.82 -3.44
CA ALA A 190 14.21 6.07 -4.07
C ALA A 190 15.01 5.77 -5.35
N THR A 191 14.32 5.33 -6.39
CA THR A 191 14.89 4.92 -7.68
C THR A 191 14.12 5.57 -8.83
N PRO A 192 14.76 5.92 -9.96
CA PRO A 192 14.06 6.41 -11.14
C PRO A 192 13.36 5.29 -11.94
N ILE A 193 13.62 4.02 -11.62
CA ILE A 193 13.08 2.87 -12.35
C ILE A 193 11.69 2.54 -11.80
N ASN A 194 10.67 2.61 -12.65
CA ASN A 194 9.27 2.49 -12.24
C ASN A 194 8.93 1.06 -11.80
N GLU A 195 9.47 0.07 -12.50
CA GLU A 195 9.24 -1.36 -12.27
C GLU A 195 9.71 -1.84 -10.88
N LEU A 196 10.44 -1.01 -10.14
CA LEU A 196 11.04 -1.32 -8.84
C LEU A 196 10.34 -0.63 -7.66
N LYS A 197 9.24 0.09 -7.90
CA LYS A 197 8.53 0.89 -6.90
C LYS A 197 7.05 0.99 -7.27
N LEU A 198 6.30 1.70 -6.43
CA LEU A 198 4.95 2.13 -6.79
C LEU A 198 5.09 3.28 -7.79
N ASP A 199 4.27 3.28 -8.83
CA ASP A 199 4.23 4.32 -9.83
C ASP A 199 2.81 4.55 -10.40
N PRO A 200 2.53 5.70 -11.05
CA PRO A 200 1.18 6.04 -11.51
C PRO A 200 0.58 5.10 -12.55
N TYR A 201 1.39 4.29 -13.24
CA TYR A 201 0.93 3.39 -14.29
C TYR A 201 0.51 2.01 -13.77
N ASP A 202 0.83 1.68 -12.51
CA ASP A 202 0.54 0.40 -11.89
C ASP A 202 -0.98 0.08 -11.86
N ALA A 203 -1.86 1.08 -11.85
CA ALA A 203 -3.31 0.90 -11.86
C ALA A 203 -4.00 1.82 -12.87
N ASP A 204 -5.32 1.67 -13.06
CA ASP A 204 -6.10 2.67 -13.80
C ASP A 204 -6.05 4.04 -13.09
N PHE A 205 -5.94 4.02 -11.76
CA PHE A 205 -5.77 5.20 -10.93
C PHE A 205 -4.93 4.90 -9.68
N VAL A 206 -3.96 5.77 -9.37
CA VAL A 206 -3.12 5.66 -8.17
C VAL A 206 -3.20 6.94 -7.35
N ASP A 207 -3.62 6.86 -6.09
CA ASP A 207 -3.58 7.98 -5.15
C ASP A 207 -2.63 7.70 -3.98
N VAL A 208 -1.88 8.72 -3.56
CA VAL A 208 -0.84 8.57 -2.54
C VAL A 208 -1.01 9.61 -1.45
N ILE A 209 -0.93 9.18 -0.18
CA ILE A 209 -1.00 10.04 0.99
C ILE A 209 0.38 10.08 1.64
N HIS A 210 1.07 11.23 1.57
CA HIS A 210 2.39 11.46 2.16
C HIS A 210 2.27 12.12 3.53
N THR A 211 2.78 11.47 4.57
CA THR A 211 2.72 11.97 5.96
C THR A 211 4.07 11.94 6.68
N SER A 212 5.10 11.25 6.16
CA SER A 212 6.46 11.30 6.74
C SER A 212 7.56 11.44 5.67
N MET A 213 7.29 12.32 4.71
CA MET A 213 8.13 12.57 3.53
C MET A 213 9.62 12.77 3.85
N GLY A 214 10.50 12.08 3.14
CA GLY A 214 11.95 12.20 3.32
C GLY A 214 12.52 11.47 4.54
N VAL A 215 11.68 10.83 5.36
CA VAL A 215 12.10 10.09 6.55
C VAL A 215 11.78 8.60 6.40
N TYR A 216 10.50 8.24 6.53
CA TYR A 216 10.04 6.87 6.24
C TYR A 216 9.25 6.83 4.93
N GLY A 217 8.47 7.87 4.65
CA GLY A 217 7.70 8.03 3.42
C GLY A 217 8.51 8.66 2.28
N LYS A 218 8.14 8.31 1.04
CA LYS A 218 8.66 8.95 -0.18
C LYS A 218 8.35 10.45 -0.19
N LEU A 219 9.26 11.22 -0.78
CA LEU A 219 9.06 12.65 -0.98
C LEU A 219 8.54 12.92 -2.39
N GLU A 220 9.10 12.24 -3.38
CA GLU A 220 8.71 12.35 -4.77
C GLU A 220 7.29 11.82 -5.02
N PRO A 221 6.54 12.44 -5.94
CA PRO A 221 5.25 11.92 -6.39
C PRO A 221 5.38 10.52 -6.98
N CYS A 222 4.42 9.65 -6.67
CA CYS A 222 4.34 8.31 -7.23
C CYS A 222 2.91 7.84 -7.54
N GLY A 223 1.95 8.76 -7.55
CA GLY A 223 0.57 8.51 -7.96
C GLY A 223 0.12 9.33 -9.17
N THR A 224 -1.10 9.06 -9.62
CA THR A 224 -1.91 9.97 -10.43
C THR A 224 -2.28 11.21 -9.61
N GLN A 225 -2.54 11.02 -8.30
CA GLN A 225 -2.70 12.09 -7.32
C GLN A 225 -1.80 11.86 -6.11
N ASP A 226 -1.08 12.90 -5.70
CA ASP A 226 -0.21 12.86 -4.52
C ASP A 226 -0.64 13.94 -3.53
N PHE A 227 -1.09 13.48 -2.36
CA PHE A 227 -1.57 14.31 -1.26
C PHE A 227 -0.49 14.47 -0.20
N TYR A 228 0.01 15.68 -0.03
CA TYR A 228 0.98 16.04 1.01
C TYR A 228 0.25 16.57 2.23
N VAL A 229 0.20 15.74 3.28
CA VAL A 229 -0.46 16.08 4.52
C VAL A 229 0.48 16.92 5.37
N THR A 230 0.08 18.16 5.55
CA THR A 230 0.90 19.26 6.06
C THR A 230 2.16 19.48 5.20
N ARG A 231 2.94 20.51 5.53
CA ARG A 231 4.25 20.77 4.90
C ARG A 231 5.42 20.15 5.67
N SER A 232 5.12 19.37 6.71
CA SER A 232 6.08 18.85 7.67
C SER A 232 6.20 17.34 7.55
N PRO A 233 7.41 16.76 7.68
CA PRO A 233 7.57 15.32 7.84
C PRO A 233 7.06 14.81 9.20
N ILE A 234 6.83 15.72 10.15
CA ILE A 234 6.22 15.43 11.45
C ILE A 234 4.78 15.95 11.46
N GLN A 235 3.84 15.03 11.62
CA GLN A 235 2.41 15.33 11.60
C GLN A 235 1.94 16.00 12.90
N PRO A 236 0.87 16.82 12.86
CA PRO A 236 0.21 17.33 14.04
C PRO A 236 -0.10 16.19 15.04
N GLY A 237 0.20 16.42 16.32
CA GLY A 237 0.04 15.43 17.39
C GLY A 237 1.20 14.44 17.55
N CYS A 238 2.12 14.32 16.58
CA CYS A 238 3.19 13.32 16.64
C CYS A 238 4.48 13.80 17.32
N ALA A 239 4.68 15.11 17.52
CA ALA A 239 5.94 15.67 18.01
C ALA A 239 6.39 15.12 19.40
N ASN A 240 5.43 14.83 20.27
CA ASN A 240 5.68 14.35 21.64
C ASN A 240 5.71 12.82 21.77
N HIS A 241 5.58 12.08 20.66
CA HIS A 241 5.67 10.62 20.69
C HIS A 241 7.12 10.16 20.89
N THR A 242 7.30 8.96 21.45
CA THR A 242 8.63 8.31 21.60
C THR A 242 9.34 8.11 20.26
N ASN A 243 8.58 7.94 19.18
CA ASN A 243 9.09 7.94 17.82
C ASN A 243 8.17 8.83 16.94
N PRO A 244 8.47 10.14 16.82
CA PRO A 244 7.67 11.10 16.07
C PRO A 244 7.55 10.73 14.58
N SER A 245 8.62 10.20 13.98
CA SER A 245 8.64 9.78 12.59
C SER A 245 7.74 8.57 12.34
N LEU A 246 7.71 7.59 13.25
CA LEU A 246 6.83 6.43 13.12
C LEU A 246 5.36 6.80 13.34
N CYS A 247 5.07 7.69 14.29
CA CYS A 247 3.73 8.25 14.46
C CYS A 247 3.26 8.95 13.16
N SER A 248 4.13 9.78 12.60
CA SER A 248 3.86 10.52 11.36
C SER A 248 3.69 9.59 10.16
N HIS A 249 4.46 8.51 10.09
CA HIS A 249 4.31 7.49 9.07
C HIS A 249 2.96 6.78 9.18
N TRP A 250 2.58 6.35 10.38
CA TRP A 250 1.28 5.70 10.63
C TRP A 250 0.07 6.62 10.37
N ARG A 251 0.25 7.95 10.46
CA ARG A 251 -0.81 8.92 10.22
C ARG A 251 -1.52 8.71 8.88
N ALA A 252 -0.83 8.32 7.80
CA ALA A 252 -1.48 8.05 6.51
C ALA A 252 -2.61 7.02 6.61
N ALA A 253 -2.39 5.91 7.34
CA ALA A 253 -3.43 4.89 7.53
C ALA A 253 -4.58 5.39 8.42
N GLN A 254 -4.31 6.23 9.41
CA GLN A 254 -5.34 6.81 10.27
C GLN A 254 -6.22 7.80 9.52
N LEU A 255 -5.62 8.65 8.68
CA LEU A 255 -6.34 9.60 7.83
C LEU A 255 -7.18 8.86 6.79
N PHE A 256 -6.61 7.83 6.16
CA PHE A 256 -7.36 7.00 5.21
C PHE A 256 -8.53 6.28 5.91
N ALA A 257 -8.32 5.71 7.09
CA ALA A 257 -9.39 5.08 7.87
C ALA A 257 -10.54 6.06 8.14
N GLU A 258 -10.24 7.26 8.65
CA GLU A 258 -11.25 8.30 8.89
C GLU A 258 -11.94 8.74 7.59
N SER A 259 -11.22 8.76 6.46
CA SER A 259 -11.76 9.17 5.16
C SER A 259 -12.89 8.26 4.65
N ILE A 260 -12.96 7.00 5.10
CA ILE A 260 -13.96 6.02 4.62
C ILE A 260 -15.38 6.46 5.02
N ARG A 261 -15.58 6.98 6.24
CA ARG A 261 -16.91 7.34 6.77
C ARG A 261 -17.03 8.79 7.26
N THR A 262 -16.03 9.63 7.06
CA THR A 262 -16.13 11.06 7.37
C THR A 262 -17.27 11.73 6.60
N LYS A 263 -17.97 12.66 7.25
CA LYS A 263 -19.06 13.46 6.65
C LYS A 263 -18.59 14.79 6.09
N ILE A 264 -17.46 15.30 6.59
CA ILE A 264 -16.89 16.59 6.20
C ILE A 264 -15.77 16.43 5.18
N GLY A 265 -15.12 15.26 5.15
CA GLY A 265 -14.09 14.97 4.15
C GLY A 265 -12.73 15.60 4.45
N PHE A 266 -11.75 15.11 3.72
CA PHE A 266 -10.41 15.67 3.67
C PHE A 266 -10.27 16.46 2.37
N LEU A 267 -10.75 17.70 2.33
CA LEU A 267 -10.73 18.49 1.09
C LEU A 267 -9.34 19.13 0.88
N ALA A 268 -8.58 18.54 -0.03
CA ALA A 268 -7.23 18.96 -0.38
C ALA A 268 -7.23 20.01 -1.50
N LYS A 269 -6.23 20.88 -1.50
CA LYS A 269 -6.07 21.96 -2.47
C LYS A 269 -5.04 21.57 -3.53
N PRO A 270 -5.31 21.80 -4.83
CA PRO A 270 -4.33 21.56 -5.86
C PRO A 270 -3.15 22.51 -5.68
N CYS A 271 -1.96 21.99 -5.91
CA CYS A 271 -0.79 22.79 -6.20
C CYS A 271 -0.36 22.58 -7.65
N SER A 272 0.20 23.63 -8.26
CA SER A 272 0.59 23.65 -9.67
C SER A 272 1.49 22.48 -10.06
N ASN A 273 2.45 22.11 -9.23
CA ASN A 273 3.31 20.94 -9.40
C ASN A 273 4.12 20.66 -8.12
N PHE A 274 4.81 19.53 -8.13
CA PHE A 274 5.68 19.11 -7.05
C PHE A 274 6.82 20.08 -6.72
N TRP A 275 7.40 20.77 -7.72
CA TRP A 275 8.48 21.74 -7.47
C TRP A 275 7.98 22.99 -6.74
N THR A 276 6.79 23.47 -7.08
CA THR A 276 6.12 24.56 -6.36
C THR A 276 5.80 24.15 -4.91
N TYR A 277 5.46 22.88 -4.70
CA TYR A 277 5.31 22.30 -3.35
C TYR A 277 6.62 22.32 -2.57
N LEU A 278 7.67 21.77 -3.15
CA LEU A 278 8.98 21.66 -2.49
C LEU A 278 9.60 23.03 -2.17
N SER A 279 9.39 24.02 -3.05
CA SER A 279 9.85 25.41 -2.84
C SER A 279 8.97 26.21 -1.88
N GLY A 280 7.86 25.63 -1.41
CA GLY A 280 7.01 26.23 -0.39
C GLY A 280 6.04 27.29 -0.90
N TYR A 281 5.78 27.37 -2.21
CA TYR A 281 4.89 28.37 -2.80
C TYR A 281 3.40 27.97 -2.84
N CYS A 282 3.02 26.72 -2.52
CA CYS A 282 1.61 26.29 -2.52
C CYS A 282 0.82 26.80 -1.29
N THR A 283 0.09 27.90 -1.36
CA THR A 283 -0.60 28.41 -0.16
C THR A 283 -1.82 27.59 0.22
N PHE A 284 -2.13 27.54 1.52
CA PHE A 284 -3.37 26.93 2.04
C PHE A 284 -4.56 27.90 1.96
N ASP A 285 -4.52 28.91 1.09
CA ASP A 285 -5.54 29.97 1.00
C ASP A 285 -6.84 29.46 0.38
N SER A 286 -7.91 30.24 0.48
CA SER A 286 -9.30 29.90 0.14
C SER A 286 -9.58 29.66 -1.36
N SER A 287 -8.80 28.81 -2.03
CA SER A 287 -9.13 28.33 -3.37
C SER A 287 -10.46 27.55 -3.33
N PRO A 288 -11.40 27.83 -4.25
CA PRO A 288 -12.66 27.09 -4.35
C PRO A 288 -12.47 25.68 -4.91
N ASN A 289 -11.39 25.42 -5.65
CA ASN A 289 -11.11 24.12 -6.24
C ASN A 289 -10.46 23.23 -5.19
N ARG A 290 -11.25 22.35 -4.57
CA ARG A 290 -10.77 21.30 -3.66
C ARG A 290 -11.19 19.93 -4.16
N THR A 291 -10.38 18.92 -3.85
CA THR A 291 -10.70 17.52 -4.15
C THR A 291 -10.63 16.69 -2.86
N PRO A 292 -11.52 15.71 -2.64
CA PRO A 292 -11.42 14.82 -1.50
C PRO A 292 -10.16 13.95 -1.58
N MET A 293 -9.44 13.81 -0.46
CA MET A 293 -8.39 12.82 -0.24
C MET A 293 -8.97 11.57 0.44
N GLY A 294 -8.46 10.38 0.09
CA GLY A 294 -8.79 9.12 0.75
C GLY A 294 -9.82 8.30 -0.02
N GLU A 295 -10.67 7.53 0.67
CA GLU A 295 -11.56 6.53 0.03
C GLU A 295 -12.46 7.13 -1.06
N HIS A 296 -12.95 8.35 -0.86
CA HIS A 296 -13.85 9.05 -1.80
C HIS A 296 -13.13 10.01 -2.76
N VAL A 297 -11.86 9.73 -3.09
CA VAL A 297 -11.06 10.56 -4.02
C VAL A 297 -11.78 10.77 -5.36
N ASP A 298 -11.63 11.97 -5.94
CA ASP A 298 -12.11 12.26 -7.28
C ASP A 298 -11.20 11.64 -8.33
N LEU A 299 -11.66 10.56 -8.99
CA LEU A 299 -10.89 9.84 -10.01
C LEU A 299 -10.62 10.65 -11.29
N SER A 300 -11.28 11.80 -11.48
CA SER A 300 -11.09 12.67 -12.64
C SER A 300 -9.94 13.69 -12.46
N ALA A 301 -9.49 13.90 -11.22
CA ALA A 301 -8.41 14.82 -10.92
C ALA A 301 -7.03 14.14 -11.05
N SER A 302 -5.99 14.96 -11.19
CA SER A 302 -4.59 14.51 -11.24
C SER A 302 -3.66 15.59 -10.72
N GLY A 303 -2.51 15.20 -10.18
CA GLY A 303 -1.44 16.11 -9.78
C GLY A 303 -1.18 16.13 -8.27
N VAL A 304 -0.59 17.24 -7.81
CA VAL A 304 -0.13 17.39 -6.43
C VAL A 304 -1.15 18.18 -5.62
N PHE A 305 -1.46 17.72 -4.42
CA PHE A 305 -2.42 18.33 -3.53
C PHE A 305 -1.82 18.52 -2.14
N ILE A 306 -2.23 19.58 -1.45
CA ILE A 306 -1.84 19.85 -0.07
C ILE A 306 -3.06 19.88 0.82
N ILE A 307 -2.91 19.41 2.05
CA ILE A 307 -4.00 19.38 3.03
C ILE A 307 -3.47 19.56 4.45
N ASN A 308 -4.25 20.25 5.30
CA ASN A 308 -4.01 20.31 6.75
C ASN A 308 -5.03 19.46 7.48
N THR A 309 -4.65 18.98 8.67
CA THR A 309 -5.48 18.14 9.54
C THR A 309 -5.36 18.60 10.98
N ASN A 310 -6.29 18.18 11.84
CA ASN A 310 -6.12 18.29 13.30
C ASN A 310 -4.97 17.39 13.79
N ASP A 311 -4.55 17.60 15.02
CA ASP A 311 -3.59 16.78 15.76
C ASP A 311 -4.20 15.53 16.41
N VAL A 312 -5.51 15.56 16.67
CA VAL A 312 -6.31 14.45 17.20
C VAL A 312 -7.53 14.15 16.32
N SER A 313 -8.06 12.93 16.40
CA SER A 313 -9.27 12.55 15.65
C SER A 313 -10.51 13.25 16.24
N PRO A 314 -11.47 13.74 15.42
CA PRO A 314 -11.46 13.71 13.96
C PRO A 314 -10.39 14.63 13.35
N TYR A 315 -9.58 14.06 12.47
CA TYR A 315 -8.49 14.74 11.77
C TYR A 315 -8.99 15.65 10.64
N ALA A 316 -10.13 15.31 10.04
CA ALA A 316 -10.75 16.05 8.96
C ALA A 316 -11.19 17.44 9.40
N LEU A 317 -11.00 18.43 8.51
CA LEU A 317 -11.34 19.84 8.76
C LEU A 317 -12.49 20.37 7.90
N GLY A 318 -12.82 19.70 6.78
CA GLY A 318 -13.71 20.25 5.75
C GLY A 318 -13.01 21.21 4.79
#